data_AF-K9BAD9-F1
#
_entry.id   AF-K9BAD9-F1
#
_cell.length_a   1.000
_cell.length_b   1.000
_cell.length_c   1.000
_cell.angle_alpha   90.00
_cell.angle_beta   90.00
_cell.angle_gamma   90.00
#
_symmetry.space_group_name_H-M   'P 1'
#
loop_
_entity.id
_entity.type
_entity.pdbx_description
1 polymer ?
#
loop_
_entity_poly.entity_id
_entity_poly.type
_entity_poly.pdbx_seq_one_letter_code
_entity_poly.pdbx_strand_id
1 'polypeptide(L)'
;MACEVVEQVFIVLLQENKQYSQTGESEKVIQQILEAIRKYMPWSISFFGNDRLIPLVEYLSKTLQIEDETIYMTYPVKQPLAKQVKASSQKLANGDHNEISNSLKLLTEVIDAGVDHLIREPKKCLKFNFVVDKTLNGVINMTTHLGYKRLEKLSTQIDQQLAATYVDYFLKFMRHSA
;
A
#
# COMPACT_ATOMS: atom_id res chain seq x y z
N MET A 1 19.29 0.46 -23.20
CA MET A 1 18.62 -0.84 -22.97
C MET A 1 17.10 -0.73 -22.87
N ALA A 2 16.46 -0.27 -21.78
CA ALA A 2 14.99 -0.22 -21.72
C ALA A 2 14.34 0.75 -22.74
N CYS A 3 14.95 1.93 -22.97
CA CYS A 3 14.47 2.89 -24.00
C CYS A 3 14.53 2.32 -25.43
N GLU A 4 15.62 1.65 -25.79
CA GLU A 4 15.81 1.09 -27.14
C GLU A 4 14.85 -0.07 -27.39
N VAL A 5 14.56 -0.88 -26.36
CA VAL A 5 13.61 -1.99 -26.45
C VAL A 5 12.18 -1.47 -26.61
N VAL A 6 11.78 -0.45 -25.84
CA VAL A 6 10.44 0.15 -25.97
C VAL A 6 10.30 0.85 -27.32
N GLU A 7 11.28 1.64 -27.75
CA GLU A 7 11.25 2.25 -29.09
C GLU A 7 11.23 1.21 -30.21
N GLN A 8 12.05 0.15 -30.14
CA GLN A 8 12.03 -0.91 -31.15
C GLN A 8 10.70 -1.67 -31.19
N VAL A 9 10.14 -2.07 -30.04
CA VAL A 9 8.87 -2.80 -30.01
C VAL A 9 7.74 -1.94 -30.57
N PHE A 10 7.64 -0.67 -30.17
CA PHE A 10 6.61 0.21 -30.71
C PHE A 10 6.85 0.51 -32.20
N ILE A 11 8.08 0.76 -32.65
CA ILE A 11 8.40 0.98 -34.08
C ILE A 11 8.10 -0.26 -34.93
N VAL A 12 8.39 -1.46 -34.44
CA VAL A 12 8.08 -2.72 -35.13
C VAL A 12 6.57 -2.90 -35.24
N LEU A 13 5.82 -2.71 -34.15
CA LEU A 13 4.35 -2.77 -34.16
C LEU A 13 3.73 -1.73 -35.11
N LEU A 14 4.35 -0.56 -35.25
CA LEU A 14 3.94 0.50 -36.18
C LEU A 14 4.23 0.15 -37.65
N GLN A 15 5.37 -0.48 -37.92
CA GLN A 15 5.74 -0.94 -39.27
C GLN A 15 4.84 -2.09 -39.73
N GLU A 16 4.50 -3.02 -38.84
CA GLU A 16 3.54 -4.09 -39.12
C GLU A 16 2.13 -3.54 -39.34
N ASN A 17 1.66 -2.58 -38.54
CA ASN A 17 0.32 -2.01 -38.72
C ASN A 17 0.18 -1.12 -39.97
N LYS A 18 1.27 -0.51 -40.46
CA LYS A 18 1.26 0.23 -41.74
C LYS A 18 0.95 -0.66 -42.94
N GLN A 19 1.22 -1.97 -42.86
CA GLN A 19 0.82 -2.92 -43.90
C GLN A 19 -0.69 -3.22 -43.89
N TYR A 20 -1.38 -3.00 -42.76
CA TYR A 20 -2.82 -3.26 -42.58
C TYR A 20 -3.70 -2.00 -42.66
N SER A 21 -3.14 -0.80 -42.55
CA SER A 21 -3.89 0.46 -42.61
C SER A 21 -4.16 0.90 -44.05
N GLN A 22 -5.24 0.42 -44.65
CA GLN A 22 -5.75 0.94 -45.94
C GLN A 22 -6.58 2.23 -45.81
N THR A 23 -6.74 2.78 -44.59
CA THR A 23 -7.55 3.99 -44.32
C THR A 23 -6.78 5.00 -43.48
N GLY A 24 -6.67 6.24 -43.97
CA GLY A 24 -5.90 7.33 -43.36
C GLY A 24 -6.36 7.80 -41.97
N GLU A 25 -7.48 7.27 -41.46
CA GLU A 25 -7.89 7.48 -40.06
C GLU A 25 -7.05 6.64 -39.07
N SER A 26 -6.68 5.41 -39.44
CA SER A 26 -5.82 4.55 -38.61
C SER A 26 -4.43 5.16 -38.46
N GLU A 27 -3.93 5.81 -39.51
CA GLU A 27 -2.65 6.51 -39.49
C GLU A 27 -2.65 7.72 -38.55
N LYS A 28 -3.75 8.46 -38.47
CA LYS A 28 -3.90 9.59 -37.53
C LYS A 28 -3.94 9.13 -36.07
N VAL A 29 -4.66 8.04 -35.76
CA VAL A 29 -4.73 7.49 -34.40
C VAL A 29 -3.36 6.97 -33.97
N ILE A 30 -2.66 6.27 -34.87
CA ILE A 30 -1.28 5.81 -34.66
C ILE A 30 -0.34 6.99 -34.39
N GLN A 31 -0.45 8.07 -35.19
CA GLN A 31 0.37 9.26 -35.02
C GLN A 31 0.11 9.94 -33.66
N GLN A 32 -1.14 9.99 -33.21
CA GLN A 32 -1.52 10.53 -31.90
C GLN A 32 -0.96 9.69 -30.74
N ILE A 33 -0.98 8.36 -30.86
CA ILE A 33 -0.37 7.45 -29.87
C ILE A 33 1.15 7.68 -29.82
N LEU A 34 1.80 7.81 -30.97
CA LEU A 34 3.23 8.12 -31.07
C LEU A 34 3.58 9.48 -30.47
N GLU A 35 2.78 10.51 -30.73
CA GLU A 35 2.97 11.85 -30.16
C GLU A 35 2.77 11.85 -28.65
N ALA A 36 1.77 11.12 -28.15
CA ALA A 36 1.56 10.95 -26.72
C ALA A 36 2.74 10.21 -26.06
N ILE A 37 3.18 9.10 -26.66
CA ILE A 37 4.35 8.37 -26.18
C ILE A 37 5.57 9.28 -26.18
N ARG A 38 5.90 10.00 -27.26
CA ARG A 38 7.04 10.93 -27.29
C ARG A 38 6.91 12.08 -26.28
N LYS A 39 5.69 12.58 -26.05
CA LYS A 39 5.42 13.66 -25.09
C LYS A 39 5.62 13.22 -23.65
N TYR A 40 5.19 12.02 -23.29
CA TYR A 40 5.24 11.53 -21.92
C TYR A 40 6.45 10.64 -21.63
N MET A 41 7.12 10.10 -22.65
CA MET A 41 8.30 9.22 -22.53
C MET A 41 9.43 9.87 -21.74
N PRO A 42 9.83 11.14 -21.93
CA PRO A 42 10.84 11.78 -21.08
C PRO A 42 10.44 11.82 -19.60
N TRP A 43 9.15 11.99 -19.30
CA TRP A 43 8.62 11.99 -17.94
C TRP A 43 8.58 10.57 -17.36
N SER A 44 8.17 9.59 -18.15
CA SER A 44 8.24 8.17 -17.79
C SER A 44 9.68 7.70 -17.58
N ILE A 45 10.63 8.12 -18.41
CA ILE A 45 12.06 7.84 -18.26
C ILE A 45 12.61 8.54 -17.02
N SER A 46 12.22 9.79 -16.75
CA SER A 46 12.59 10.48 -15.50
C SER A 46 12.03 9.77 -14.26
N PHE A 47 10.83 9.21 -14.38
CA PHE A 47 10.21 8.38 -13.34
C PHE A 47 10.93 7.04 -13.15
N PHE A 48 11.20 6.30 -14.24
CA PHE A 48 11.92 5.02 -14.20
C PHE A 48 13.43 5.16 -13.91
N GLY A 49 14.01 6.32 -14.21
CA GLY A 49 15.39 6.70 -13.87
C GLY A 49 15.52 7.34 -12.49
N ASN A 50 14.44 7.40 -11.71
CA ASN A 50 14.51 7.86 -10.34
C ASN A 50 15.05 6.73 -9.43
N ASP A 51 16.35 6.78 -9.16
CA ASP A 51 17.06 5.84 -8.27
C ASP A 51 16.43 5.70 -6.88
N ARG A 52 15.57 6.65 -6.47
CA ARG A 52 14.86 6.60 -5.18
C ARG A 52 13.62 5.71 -5.22
N LEU A 53 13.07 5.42 -6.41
CA LEU A 53 11.91 4.54 -6.58
C LEU A 53 12.32 3.07 -6.58
N ILE A 54 13.52 2.72 -7.05
CA ILE A 54 14.03 1.34 -7.01
C ILE A 54 13.97 0.74 -5.60
N PRO A 55 14.58 1.33 -4.55
CA PRO A 55 14.53 0.76 -3.21
C PRO A 55 13.12 0.78 -2.60
N LEU A 56 12.25 1.68 -3.05
CA LEU A 56 10.84 1.72 -2.64
C LEU A 56 10.08 0.53 -3.24
N VAL A 57 10.21 0.29 -4.54
CA VAL A 57 9.56 -0.83 -5.24
C VAL A 57 10.09 -2.16 -4.71
N GLU A 58 11.40 -2.29 -4.51
CA GLU A 58 11.98 -3.48 -3.88
C GLU A 58 11.43 -3.72 -2.48
N TYR A 59 11.27 -2.67 -1.67
CA TYR A 59 10.68 -2.79 -0.35
C TYR A 59 9.20 -3.22 -0.41
N LEU A 60 8.38 -2.53 -1.21
CA LEU A 60 6.95 -2.84 -1.35
C LEU A 60 6.71 -4.20 -2.02
N SER A 61 7.58 -4.65 -2.91
CA SER A 61 7.43 -6.00 -3.49
C SER A 61 7.48 -7.10 -2.43
N LYS A 62 8.23 -6.89 -1.33
CA LYS A 62 8.33 -7.84 -0.21
C LYS A 62 7.10 -7.81 0.69
N THR A 63 6.28 -6.77 0.61
CA THR A 63 5.00 -6.70 1.33
C THR A 63 3.88 -7.38 0.56
N LEU A 64 4.06 -7.65 -0.74
CA LEU A 64 3.05 -8.30 -1.56
C LEU A 64 3.09 -9.83 -1.37
N GLN A 65 1.91 -10.42 -1.18
CA GLN A 65 1.69 -11.86 -1.17
C GLN A 65 0.58 -12.20 -2.17
N ILE A 66 0.73 -13.32 -2.88
CA ILE A 66 -0.24 -13.80 -3.84
C ILE A 66 -0.90 -15.03 -3.24
N GLU A 67 -2.21 -14.96 -3.02
CA GLU A 67 -3.03 -16.07 -2.55
C GLU A 67 -4.32 -16.10 -3.37
N ASP A 68 -4.72 -17.27 -3.88
CA ASP A 68 -5.92 -17.46 -4.69
C ASP A 68 -6.06 -16.45 -5.84
N GLU A 69 -4.99 -16.28 -6.63
CA GLU A 69 -4.89 -15.31 -7.75
C GLU A 69 -5.10 -13.84 -7.34
N THR A 70 -5.21 -13.56 -6.04
CA THR A 70 -5.41 -12.24 -5.49
C THR A 70 -4.13 -11.73 -4.84
N ILE A 71 -3.77 -10.49 -5.15
CA ILE A 71 -2.58 -9.85 -4.59
C ILE A 71 -2.98 -9.09 -3.32
N TYR A 72 -2.34 -9.44 -2.20
CA TYR A 72 -2.52 -8.79 -0.91
C TYR A 72 -1.27 -8.02 -0.52
N MET A 73 -1.45 -6.85 0.06
CA MET A 73 -0.37 -6.13 0.74
C MET A 73 -0.38 -6.51 2.22
N THR A 74 0.75 -6.98 2.71
CA THR A 74 0.94 -7.59 4.04
C THR A 74 2.13 -6.96 4.74
N TYR A 75 2.12 -6.99 6.07
CA TYR A 75 3.26 -6.53 6.87
C TYR A 75 3.43 -7.44 8.08
N PRO A 76 4.66 -7.61 8.57
CA PRO A 76 4.92 -8.50 9.70
C PRO A 76 4.39 -7.90 10.99
N VAL A 77 3.64 -8.71 11.73
CA VAL A 77 3.19 -8.41 13.10
C VAL A 77 3.98 -9.30 14.06
N LYS A 78 4.49 -8.72 15.15
CA LYS A 78 5.26 -9.46 16.15
C LYS A 78 4.42 -10.60 16.74
N GLN A 79 4.99 -11.80 16.84
CA GLN A 79 4.31 -12.99 17.38
C GLN A 79 3.65 -12.79 18.75
N PRO A 80 4.29 -12.12 19.74
CA PRO A 80 3.64 -11.81 21.01
C PRO A 80 2.39 -10.94 20.87
N LEU A 81 2.38 -9.99 19.95
CA LEU A 81 1.25 -9.10 19.69
C LEU A 81 0.11 -9.87 19.02
N ALA A 82 0.40 -10.68 18.00
CA ALA A 82 -0.60 -11.51 17.33
C ALA A 82 -1.30 -12.48 18.32
N LYS A 83 -0.55 -13.07 19.26
CA LYS A 83 -1.13 -13.92 20.32
C LYS A 83 -2.03 -13.13 21.27
N GLN A 84 -1.62 -11.92 21.69
CA GLN A 84 -2.43 -11.07 22.56
C GLN A 84 -3.73 -10.64 21.90
N VAL A 85 -3.69 -10.23 20.63
CA VAL A 85 -4.88 -9.83 19.87
C VAL A 85 -5.88 -10.99 19.78
N LYS A 86 -5.42 -12.20 19.46
CA LYS A 86 -6.28 -13.39 19.44
C LYS A 86 -6.90 -13.71 20.79
N ALA A 87 -6.10 -13.67 21.86
CA ALA A 87 -6.58 -13.97 23.20
C ALA A 87 -7.61 -12.93 23.68
N SER A 88 -7.35 -11.65 23.45
CA SER A 88 -8.28 -10.57 23.80
C SER A 88 -9.58 -10.66 22.99
N SER A 89 -9.49 -10.98 21.70
CA SER A 89 -10.68 -11.21 20.86
C SER A 89 -11.55 -12.37 21.35
N GLN A 90 -10.95 -13.50 21.78
CA GLN A 90 -11.70 -14.62 22.34
C GLN A 90 -12.44 -14.23 23.62
N LYS A 91 -11.79 -13.49 24.53
CA LYS A 91 -12.44 -13.00 25.75
C LYS A 91 -13.58 -12.03 25.44
N LEU A 92 -13.36 -11.14 24.45
CA LEU A 92 -14.36 -10.19 24.02
C LEU A 92 -15.58 -10.88 23.38
N ALA A 93 -15.37 -11.94 22.61
CA ALA A 93 -16.43 -12.79 22.06
C ALA A 93 -17.21 -13.55 23.16
N ASN A 94 -16.55 -13.84 24.29
CA ASN A 94 -17.13 -14.62 25.40
C ASN A 94 -17.95 -13.80 26.41
N GLY A 95 -18.07 -12.48 26.29
CA GLY A 95 -18.80 -11.68 27.30
C GLY A 95 -17.97 -10.67 28.08
N ASP A 96 -16.64 -10.64 27.92
CA ASP A 96 -15.79 -9.85 28.82
C ASP A 96 -15.76 -8.36 28.43
N HIS A 97 -16.63 -7.58 29.07
CA HIS A 97 -16.70 -6.12 28.91
C HIS A 97 -15.39 -5.39 29.27
N ASN A 98 -14.57 -5.95 30.17
CA ASN A 98 -13.31 -5.31 30.57
C ASN A 98 -12.25 -5.38 29.45
N GLU A 99 -12.45 -6.26 28.47
CA GLU A 99 -11.52 -6.46 27.36
C GLU A 99 -11.75 -5.51 26.17
N ILE A 100 -12.81 -4.69 26.16
CA ILE A 100 -13.08 -3.73 25.08
C ILE A 100 -11.91 -2.75 24.91
N SER A 101 -11.47 -2.13 26.01
CA SER A 101 -10.37 -1.15 25.99
C SER A 101 -9.04 -1.81 25.60
N ASN A 102 -8.76 -3.00 26.14
CA ASN A 102 -7.55 -3.75 25.83
C ASN A 102 -7.51 -4.20 24.36
N SER A 103 -8.62 -4.71 23.83
CA SER A 103 -8.73 -5.13 22.43
C SER A 103 -8.46 -3.98 21.46
N LEU A 104 -9.03 -2.80 21.72
CA LEU A 104 -8.83 -1.61 20.89
C LEU A 104 -7.42 -1.05 20.99
N LYS A 105 -6.79 -1.16 22.17
CA LYS A 105 -5.37 -0.83 22.35
C LYS A 105 -4.48 -1.77 21.53
N LEU A 106 -4.69 -3.08 21.63
CA LEU A 106 -3.94 -4.08 20.85
C LEU A 106 -4.14 -3.89 19.34
N LEU A 107 -5.36 -3.58 18.91
CA LEU A 107 -5.67 -3.18 17.54
C LEU A 107 -4.85 -1.97 17.10
N THR A 108 -4.75 -0.95 17.95
CA THR A 108 -3.94 0.24 17.70
C THR A 108 -2.47 -0.10 17.52
N GLU A 109 -1.92 -1.03 18.31
CA GLU A 109 -0.53 -1.50 18.16
C GLU A 109 -0.29 -2.23 16.83
N VAL A 110 -1.26 -3.02 16.35
CA VAL A 110 -1.16 -3.66 15.03
C VAL A 110 -1.21 -2.60 13.92
N ILE A 111 -2.10 -1.62 14.02
CA ILE A 111 -2.18 -0.51 13.06
C ILE A 111 -0.86 0.27 13.04
N ASP A 112 -0.24 0.53 14.19
CA ASP A 112 1.05 1.23 14.25
C ASP A 112 2.17 0.44 13.58
N ALA A 113 2.18 -0.89 13.73
CA ALA A 113 3.08 -1.74 12.95
C ALA A 113 2.83 -1.60 11.43
N GLY A 114 1.58 -1.46 11.00
CA GLY A 114 1.24 -1.17 9.61
C GLY A 114 1.74 0.20 9.16
N VAL A 115 1.63 1.24 9.99
CA VAL A 115 2.15 2.58 9.69
C VAL A 115 3.67 2.54 9.53
N ASP A 116 4.39 1.79 10.38
CA ASP A 116 5.83 1.61 10.25
C ASP A 116 6.19 1.02 8.88
N HIS A 117 5.60 -0.12 8.54
CA HIS A 117 5.98 -0.89 7.35
C HIS A 117 5.43 -0.30 6.05
N LEU A 118 4.25 0.32 6.07
CA LEU A 118 3.59 0.79 4.83
C LEU A 118 3.76 2.29 4.58
N ILE A 119 4.20 3.06 5.57
CA ILE A 119 4.36 4.51 5.44
C ILE A 119 5.78 4.94 5.80
N ARG A 120 6.28 4.62 7.01
CA ARG A 120 7.56 5.16 7.50
C ARG A 120 8.76 4.55 6.76
N GLU A 121 8.79 3.24 6.56
CA GLU A 121 9.85 2.55 5.81
C GLU A 121 9.88 2.94 4.31
N PRO A 122 8.76 2.90 3.57
CA PRO A 122 8.67 3.43 2.21
C PRO A 122 9.18 4.87 2.06
N LYS A 123 8.81 5.75 3.01
CA LYS A 123 9.32 7.13 3.04
C LYS A 123 10.83 7.19 3.19
N LYS A 124 11.44 6.34 4.04
CA LYS A 124 12.91 6.27 4.19
C LYS A 124 13.60 5.88 2.88
N CYS A 125 13.03 4.95 2.11
CA CYS A 125 13.55 4.57 0.79
C CYS A 125 13.64 5.77 -0.18
N LEU A 126 12.71 6.72 -0.08
CA LEU A 126 12.64 7.89 -0.96
C LEU A 126 13.71 8.97 -0.67
N LYS A 127 14.43 8.88 0.45
CA LYS A 127 15.55 9.77 0.83
C LYS A 127 15.23 11.26 0.58
N PHE A 128 14.11 11.73 1.12
CA PHE A 128 13.71 13.14 1.00
C PHE A 128 14.77 14.07 1.63
N ASN A 129 14.81 15.32 1.16
CA ASN A 129 15.61 16.33 1.84
C ASN A 129 15.05 16.59 3.25
N PHE A 130 15.88 17.17 4.13
CA PHE A 130 15.54 17.37 5.54
C PHE A 130 14.20 18.10 5.77
N VAL A 131 13.90 19.13 4.98
CA VAL A 131 12.67 19.93 5.14
C VAL A 131 11.43 19.12 4.80
N VAL A 132 11.47 18.39 3.68
CA VAL A 132 10.37 17.53 3.24
C VAL A 132 10.21 16.37 4.22
N ASP A 133 11.31 15.74 4.64
CA ASP A 133 11.28 14.61 5.58
C ASP A 133 10.66 15.01 6.93
N LYS A 134 11.07 16.17 7.49
CA LYS A 134 10.54 16.69 8.75
C LYS A 134 9.04 17.01 8.67
N THR A 135 8.61 17.60 7.56
CA THR A 135 7.19 17.92 7.32
C THR A 135 6.36 16.64 7.25
N LEU A 136 6.81 15.65 6.48
CA LEU A 136 6.14 14.36 6.37
C LEU A 136 6.07 13.64 7.72
N ASN A 137 7.16 13.64 8.50
CA ASN A 137 7.16 13.06 9.85
C ASN A 137 6.14 13.76 10.75
N GLY A 138 6.04 15.09 10.68
CA GLY A 138 5.05 15.85 11.43
C GLY A 138 3.61 15.44 11.08
N VAL A 139 3.28 15.37 9.79
CA VAL A 139 1.94 14.97 9.31
C VAL A 139 1.62 13.52 9.66
N ILE A 140 2.58 12.60 9.49
CA ILE A 140 2.42 11.19 9.85
C ILE A 140 2.10 11.09 11.34
N ASN A 141 2.93 11.69 12.20
CA ASN A 141 2.74 11.63 13.65
C ASN A 141 1.42 12.26 14.10
N MET A 142 1.03 13.39 13.51
CA MET A 142 -0.22 14.06 13.84
C MET A 142 -1.44 13.20 13.44
N THR A 143 -1.43 12.68 12.21
CA THR A 143 -2.53 11.85 11.69
C THR A 143 -2.66 10.54 12.46
N THR A 144 -1.55 9.86 12.74
CA THR A 144 -1.56 8.60 13.48
C THR A 144 -2.03 8.82 14.91
N HIS A 145 -1.53 9.86 15.59
CA HIS A 145 -1.95 10.16 16.96
C HIS A 145 -3.44 10.52 17.05
N LEU A 146 -3.96 11.29 16.09
CA LEU A 146 -5.39 11.59 16.02
C LEU A 146 -6.22 10.32 15.79
N GLY A 147 -5.77 9.41 14.92
CA GLY A 147 -6.38 8.11 14.70
C GLY A 147 -6.43 7.27 15.97
N TYR A 148 -5.29 7.14 16.67
CA TYR A 148 -5.17 6.34 17.89
C TYR A 148 -6.06 6.88 19.00
N LYS A 149 -6.10 8.21 19.18
CA LYS A 149 -6.98 8.85 20.16
C LYS A 149 -8.46 8.65 19.86
N ARG A 150 -8.85 8.54 18.58
CA ARG A 150 -10.22 8.21 18.19
C ARG A 150 -10.57 6.76 18.51
N LEU A 151 -9.67 5.82 18.25
CA LEU A 151 -9.85 4.41 18.61
C LEU A 151 -9.93 4.22 20.13
N GLU A 152 -9.09 4.91 20.89
CA GLU A 152 -9.14 4.89 22.36
C GLU A 152 -10.47 5.44 22.88
N LYS A 153 -10.96 6.55 22.33
CA LYS A 153 -12.29 7.10 22.68
C LYS A 153 -13.45 6.19 22.30
N LEU A 154 -13.33 5.42 21.21
CA LEU A 154 -14.38 4.45 20.85
C LEU A 154 -14.59 3.43 21.96
N SER A 155 -13.55 3.06 22.72
CA SER A 155 -13.67 2.09 23.82
C SER A 155 -14.69 2.48 24.90
N THR A 156 -15.00 3.78 25.06
CA THR A 156 -15.97 4.27 26.05
C THR A 156 -17.36 4.52 25.46
N GLN A 157 -17.51 4.38 24.14
CA GLN A 157 -18.73 4.73 23.40
C GLN A 157 -19.41 3.52 22.76
N ILE A 158 -18.72 2.39 22.65
CA ILE A 158 -19.23 1.19 22.00
C ILE A 158 -19.61 0.13 23.02
N ASP A 159 -20.68 -0.61 22.72
CA ASP A 159 -21.02 -1.80 23.47
C ASP A 159 -20.14 -2.98 23.07
N GLN A 160 -20.25 -4.06 23.84
CA GLN A 160 -19.43 -5.24 23.68
C GLN A 160 -19.66 -5.98 22.35
N GLN A 161 -20.90 -6.01 21.87
CA GLN A 161 -21.26 -6.72 20.65
C GLN A 161 -20.67 -6.02 19.43
N LEU A 162 -20.73 -4.68 19.41
CA LEU A 162 -20.12 -3.84 18.41
C LEU A 162 -18.58 -3.95 18.46
N ALA A 163 -17.99 -3.94 19.66
CA ALA A 163 -16.55 -4.11 19.87
C ALA A 163 -16.06 -5.47 19.34
N ALA A 164 -16.75 -6.55 19.68
CA ALA A 164 -16.44 -7.90 19.22
C ALA A 164 -16.49 -7.97 17.69
N THR A 165 -17.50 -7.34 17.08
CA THR A 165 -17.66 -7.29 15.62
C THR A 165 -16.49 -6.56 14.93
N TYR A 166 -16.08 -5.40 15.46
CA TYR A 166 -14.93 -4.67 14.88
C TYR A 166 -13.62 -5.43 15.00
N VAL A 167 -13.37 -6.05 16.16
CA VAL A 167 -12.18 -6.87 16.38
C VAL A 167 -12.18 -8.09 15.47
N ASP A 168 -13.33 -8.75 15.28
CA ASP A 168 -13.47 -9.88 14.34
C ASP A 168 -13.19 -9.46 12.89
N TYR A 169 -13.74 -8.32 12.44
CA TYR A 169 -13.41 -7.77 11.12
C TYR A 169 -11.92 -7.52 10.98
N PHE A 170 -11.28 -6.97 12.01
CA PHE A 170 -9.84 -6.75 11.96
C PHE A 170 -9.04 -8.05 11.91
N LEU A 171 -9.44 -9.06 12.69
CA LEU A 171 -8.79 -10.37 12.69
C LEU A 171 -8.85 -11.05 11.33
N LYS A 172 -9.91 -10.85 10.54
CA LYS A 172 -10.01 -11.36 9.16
C LYS A 172 -8.92 -10.82 8.23
N PHE A 173 -8.33 -9.66 8.56
CA PHE A 173 -7.19 -9.11 7.82
C PHE A 173 -5.84 -9.63 8.33
N MET A 174 -5.77 -10.26 9.50
CA MET A 174 -4.53 -10.89 9.98
C MET A 174 -4.36 -12.26 9.33
N ARG A 175 -3.46 -12.33 8.35
CA ARG A 175 -3.07 -13.61 7.74
C ARG A 175 -2.10 -14.36 8.63
N HIS A 176 -2.26 -15.68 8.64
CA HIS A 176 -1.32 -16.58 9.28
C HIS A 176 -0.31 -17.00 8.22
N SER A 177 0.97 -16.70 8.44
CA SER A 177 2.01 -17.41 7.69
C SER A 177 1.82 -18.90 7.97
N ALA A 178 1.67 -19.69 6.91
CA ALA A 178 1.88 -21.13 6.97
C ALA A 178 3.28 -21.45 7.50
#